data_AF-A0A259Q1Z2-F1
#
_entry.id   AF-A0A259Q1Z2-F1
#
_cell.length_a   1.000
_cell.length_b   1.000
_cell.length_c   1.000
_cell.angle_alpha   90.00
_cell.angle_beta   90.00
_cell.angle_gamma   90.00
#
_symmetry.space_group_name_H-M   'P 1'
#
loop_
_entity.id
_entity.type
_entity.pdbx_description
1 polymer ?
#
loop_
_entity_poly.entity_id
_entity_poly.type
_entity_poly.pdbx_seq_one_letter_code
_entity_poly.pdbx_strand_id
1 'polypeptide(L)' 'EHNLDVMASADWIVDLGPEGGTEGGRLVHQGPPMDYAAEPGAAGHTARALGAFLRERSRANQPTGA' A
#
# COMPACT_ATOMS: atom_id res chain seq x y z
N GLU A 1 -2.47 -5.43 -13.08
CA GLU A 1 -1.52 -6.20 -12.26
C GLU A 1 -0.95 -5.29 -11.19
N HIS A 2 -1.43 -5.47 -9.96
CA HIS A 2 -0.89 -5.05 -8.66
C HIS A 2 -1.86 -5.72 -7.68
N ASN A 3 -1.52 -6.92 -7.20
CA ASN A 3 -2.43 -7.68 -6.34
C ASN A 3 -2.33 -7.15 -4.90
N LEU A 4 -3.32 -6.37 -4.48
CA LEU A 4 -3.34 -5.73 -3.16
C LEU A 4 -3.42 -6.74 -2.01
N ASP A 5 -4.01 -7.92 -2.23
CA ASP A 5 -4.00 -9.00 -1.23
C ASP A 5 -2.59 -9.53 -0.98
N VAL A 6 -1.80 -9.67 -2.05
CA VAL A 6 -0.39 -10.10 -1.93
C VAL A 6 0.42 -9.05 -1.20
N MET A 7 0.27 -7.78 -1.58
CA MET A 7 0.97 -6.66 -0.94
C MET A 7 0.62 -6.53 0.55
N ALA A 8 -0.66 -6.65 0.88
CA ALA A 8 -1.15 -6.58 2.26
C ALA A 8 -0.67 -7.75 3.14
N SER A 9 -0.23 -8.85 2.53
CA SER A 9 0.23 -10.05 3.23
C SER A 9 1.76 -10.15 3.31
N ALA A 10 2.49 -9.20 2.71
CA ALA A 10 3.94 -9.18 2.74
C ALA A 10 4.48 -8.71 4.10
N ASP A 11 5.65 -9.20 4.50
CA ASP A 11 6.36 -8.66 5.67
C ASP A 11 7.03 -7.32 5.35
N TRP A 12 7.39 -7.11 4.08
CA TRP A 12 8.17 -5.96 3.63
C TRP A 12 7.84 -5.57 2.19
N ILE A 13 7.73 -4.27 1.95
CA ILE A 13 7.51 -3.66 0.64
C ILE A 13 8.68 -2.76 0.28
N VAL A 14 9.15 -2.88 -0.95
CA VAL A 14 10.06 -1.92 -1.60
C VAL A 14 9.30 -1.32 -2.78
N ASP A 15 9.06 -0.02 -2.74
CA ASP A 15 8.37 0.71 -3.81
C ASP A 15 9.34 1.61 -4.57
N LEU A 16 9.25 1.57 -5.90
CA LEU A 16 10.09 2.32 -6.82
C LEU A 16 9.23 3.22 -7.69
N GLY A 17 9.64 4.47 -7.83
CA GLY A 17 8.85 5.46 -8.56
C GLY A 17 9.47 6.84 -8.47
N PRO A 18 8.66 7.92 -8.38
CA PRO A 18 7.20 7.95 -8.25
C PRO A 18 6.44 7.58 -9.53
N GLU A 19 7.10 7.69 -10.68
CA GLU A 19 6.55 7.40 -12.01
C GLU A 19 7.32 6.27 -12.70
N GLY A 20 6.90 5.90 -13.91
CA GLY A 20 7.65 5.01 -14.80
C GLY A 20 8.68 5.74 -15.67
N GLY A 21 9.60 4.99 -16.29
CA GLY A 21 10.55 5.54 -17.25
C GLY A 21 11.59 6.48 -16.64
N THR A 22 11.91 7.58 -17.32
CA THR A 22 12.96 8.52 -16.91
C THR A 22 12.64 9.28 -15.61
N GLU A 23 11.37 9.34 -15.22
CA GLU A 23 10.93 10.02 -14.01
C GLU A 23 10.86 9.08 -12.79
N GLY A 24 11.09 7.79 -13.01
CA GLY A 24 11.10 6.74 -12.00
C GLY A 24 12.48 6.38 -11.44
N GLY A 25 12.58 5.17 -10.89
CA GLY A 25 13.85 4.57 -10.45
C GLY A 25 14.37 5.07 -9.11
N ARG A 26 13.58 5.86 -8.36
CA ARG A 26 13.91 6.26 -6.98
C ARG A 26 13.23 5.34 -5.98
N LEU A 27 13.88 5.13 -4.85
CA LEU A 27 13.27 4.47 -3.70
C LEU A 27 12.21 5.41 -3.11
N VAL A 28 10.95 4.99 -3.18
CA VAL A 28 9.80 5.75 -2.66
C VAL A 28 9.45 5.27 -1.26
N HIS A 29 9.51 3.96 -1.01
CA HIS A 29 9.26 3.37 0.30
C HIS A 29 10.06 2.08 0.50
N GLN A 30 10.45 1.83 1.74
CA GLN A 30 11.03 0.58 2.18
C GLN A 30 10.58 0.29 3.61
N GLY A 31 9.70 -0.68 3.80
CA GLY A 31 9.12 -0.95 5.12
C GLY A 31 7.94 -1.91 5.11
N PRO A 32 7.33 -2.17 6.28
CA PRO A 32 6.13 -2.97 6.40
C PRO A 32 4.93 -2.37 5.64
N PRO A 33 3.97 -3.17 5.16
CA PRO A 33 2.79 -2.67 4.43
C PRO A 33 1.93 -1.67 5.22
N MET A 34 1.89 -1.82 6.54
CA MET A 34 1.11 -0.94 7.42
C MET A 34 1.70 0.48 7.46
N ASP A 35 3.03 0.59 7.47
CA ASP A 35 3.72 1.88 7.46
C ASP A 35 3.52 2.55 6.11
N TYR A 36 3.69 1.79 5.03
CA TYR A 36 3.45 2.29 3.67
C TYR A 36 2.02 2.83 3.48
N ALA A 37 1.02 2.12 4.03
CA ALA A 37 -0.38 2.52 3.99
C ALA A 37 -0.71 3.76 4.85
N ALA A 38 0.11 4.06 5.85
CA ALA A 38 -0.02 5.23 6.73
C ALA A 38 0.59 6.50 6.14
N GLU A 39 1.32 6.40 5.02
CA GLU A 39 1.97 7.53 4.32
C GLU A 39 1.37 7.87 2.94
N PRO A 40 0.03 8.00 2.80
CA PRO A 40 -0.63 8.10 1.49
C PRO A 40 -0.32 9.40 0.71
N GLY A 41 0.22 10.42 1.38
CA GLY A 41 0.55 11.71 0.75
C GLY A 41 2.00 11.82 0.24
N ALA A 42 2.92 11.00 0.73
CA ALA A 42 4.35 11.07 0.41
C ALA A 42 4.81 9.96 -0.54
N ALA A 43 4.09 8.85 -0.60
CA ALA A 43 4.64 7.59 -1.11
C ALA A 43 3.98 7.03 -2.40
N GLY A 44 3.21 7.86 -3.13
CA GLY A 44 2.76 7.55 -4.51
C GLY A 44 1.42 6.82 -4.65
N HIS A 45 1.07 6.46 -5.89
CA HIS A 45 -0.21 5.84 -6.26
C HIS A 45 -0.49 4.53 -5.51
N THR A 46 0.55 3.75 -5.28
CA THR A 46 0.49 2.42 -4.68
C THR A 46 0.17 2.50 -3.18
N ALA A 47 0.79 3.40 -2.42
CA ALA A 47 0.47 3.65 -1.00
C ALA A 47 -1.01 4.01 -0.80
N ARG A 48 -1.55 4.87 -1.67
CA ARG A 48 -2.96 5.27 -1.63
C ARG A 48 -3.89 4.07 -1.86
N ALA A 49 -3.58 3.23 -2.83
CA ALA A 49 -4.38 2.04 -3.15
C ALA A 49 -4.33 1.01 -2.01
N LEU A 50 -3.14 0.72 -1.49
CA LEU A 50 -2.96 -0.21 -0.36
C LEU A 50 -3.69 0.28 0.90
N GLY A 51 -3.58 1.57 1.22
CA GLY A 51 -4.29 2.15 2.36
C GLY A 51 -5.82 2.10 2.22
N ALA A 52 -6.35 2.35 1.02
CA ALA A 52 -7.79 2.22 0.77
C ALA A 52 -8.25 0.77 0.95
N PHE A 53 -7.50 -0.17 0.40
CA PHE A 53 -7.78 -1.61 0.48
C PHE A 53 -7.76 -2.15 1.91
N LEU A 54 -6.73 -1.81 2.71
CA LEU A 54 -6.63 -2.25 4.11
C LEU A 54 -7.77 -1.70 4.97
N ARG A 55 -8.21 -0.46 4.73
CA ARG A 55 -9.38 0.11 5.40
C ARG A 55 -10.67 -0.63 5.06
N GLU A 56 -10.86 -1.02 3.80
CA GLU A 56 -12.02 -1.79 3.36
C GLU A 56 -12.04 -3.20 3.97
N ARG A 57 -10.92 -3.93 3.90
CA ARG A 57 -10.77 -5.25 4.56
C ARG A 57 -11.04 -5.19 6.05
N SER A 58 -10.56 -4.14 6.73
CA SER A 58 -10.77 -3.97 8.16
C SER A 58 -12.24 -3.74 8.52
N ARG A 59 -13.02 -3.07 7.65
CA ARG A 59 -14.48 -2.87 7.86
C ARG A 59 -15.27 -4.14 7.58
N ALA A 60 -14.90 -4.89 6.55
CA ALA A 60 -15.53 -6.17 6.24
C ALA A 60 -15.32 -7.24 7.33
N ASN A 61 -14.23 -7.12 8.11
CA ASN A 61 -13.89 -8.06 9.18
C ASN A 61 -14.41 -7.64 10.57
N GLN A 62 -15.24 -6.58 10.67
CA GLN A 62 -15.92 -6.24 11.92
C GLN A 62 -17.17 -7.11 12.08
N PRO A 63 -17.35 -7.81 13.22
CA PRO A 63 -18.56 -8.57 13.45
C PRO A 63 -19.75 -7.61 13.46
N THR A 64 -20.70 -7.83 12.54
CA THR A 64 -22.01 -7.16 12.58
C THR A 64 -22.63 -7.49 13.93
N GLY A 65 -22.76 -6.47 14.79
CA GLY A 65 -23.24 -6.64 16.17
C GLY A 65 -24.56 -7.41 16.22
N ALA A 66 -24.62 -8.36 17.15
CA ALA A 66 -25.83 -9.06 17.59
C ALA A 66 -26.77 -8.15 18.38
#